data_AF-A0A5E6X5M2-F1
#
_entry.id   AF-A0A5E6X5M2-F1
#
_cell.length_a   1.000
_cell.length_b   1.000
_cell.length_c   1.000
_cell.angle_alpha   90.00
_cell.angle_beta   90.00
_cell.angle_gamma   90.00
#
_symmetry.space_group_name_H-M   'P 1'
#
loop_
_entity.id
_entity.type
_entity.pdbx_description
1 polymer ?
#
loop_
_entity_poly.entity_id
_entity_poly.type
_entity_poly.pdbx_seq_one_letter_code
_entity_poly.pdbx_strand_id
1 'polypeptide(L)'
;MASVDYIAEMKRHACATDDQFWWFNPSERSDADHSVFYIDQRTEPHRWVFAGSLGSEFALPFFALRLSMPRSELTDYPKTFTQKDGLVFIYSYGVEVAPGHPEKIETIYGHAPKLTVCLNSMTNKATGSFECVIRDPGQPLQGEFRLSFDDSF
;
A
#
# COMPACT_ATOMS: atom_id res chain seq x y z
N MET A 1 -18.73 2.80 -1.63
CA MET A 1 -18.54 3.21 -0.23
C MET A 1 -17.54 2.26 0.38
N ALA A 2 -16.26 2.61 0.39
CA ALA A 2 -15.42 2.19 1.49
C ALA A 2 -15.65 3.27 2.57
N SER A 3 -15.96 2.86 3.79
CA SER A 3 -16.15 3.73 4.96
C SER A 3 -14.98 3.49 5.92
N VAL A 4 -14.87 4.26 7.00
CA VAL A 4 -14.00 4.02 8.18
C VAL A 4 -13.95 2.54 8.62
N ASP A 5 -15.00 1.77 8.32
CA ASP A 5 -15.04 0.33 8.50
C ASP A 5 -13.97 -0.42 7.71
N TYR A 6 -13.57 0.05 6.53
CA TYR A 6 -12.59 -0.62 5.67
C TYR A 6 -11.21 -0.67 6.32
N ILE A 7 -10.68 0.45 6.85
CA ILE A 7 -9.38 0.43 7.54
C ILE A 7 -9.48 -0.37 8.85
N ALA A 8 -10.58 -0.23 9.61
CA ALA A 8 -10.80 -1.00 10.83
C ALA A 8 -10.93 -2.52 10.55
N GLU A 9 -11.64 -2.90 9.49
CA GLU A 9 -11.82 -4.26 8.99
C GLU A 9 -10.49 -4.81 8.48
N MET A 10 -9.71 -4.02 7.75
CA MET A 10 -8.37 -4.42 7.32
C MET A 10 -7.44 -4.66 8.50
N LYS A 11 -7.51 -3.81 9.53
CA LYS A 11 -6.75 -4.02 10.77
C LYS A 11 -7.14 -5.30 11.51
N ARG A 12 -8.37 -5.79 11.38
CA ARG A 12 -8.76 -7.11 11.93
C ARG A 12 -8.08 -8.28 11.24
N HIS A 13 -7.65 -8.08 10.00
CA HIS A 13 -6.90 -9.07 9.22
C HIS A 13 -5.41 -8.73 9.13
N ALA A 14 -4.95 -7.76 9.92
CA ALA A 14 -3.56 -7.34 9.92
C ALA A 14 -2.66 -8.51 10.29
N CYS A 15 -1.58 -8.64 9.53
CA CYS A 15 -0.55 -9.63 9.71
C CYS A 15 0.66 -9.08 10.46
N ALA A 16 0.70 -7.76 10.66
CA ALA A 16 1.79 -7.05 11.30
C ALA A 16 1.20 -5.94 12.19
N THR A 17 1.94 -5.59 13.25
CA THR A 17 1.43 -4.80 14.37
C THR A 17 2.07 -3.41 14.51
N ASP A 18 3.17 -3.15 13.79
CA ASP A 18 3.85 -1.85 13.74
C ASP A 18 4.24 -1.53 12.30
N ASP A 19 3.21 -1.39 11.46
CA ASP A 19 3.35 -1.10 10.04
C ASP A 19 3.70 0.36 9.84
N GLN A 20 4.89 0.62 9.32
CA GLN A 20 5.30 1.95 8.90
C GLN A 20 5.33 1.97 7.39
N PHE A 21 4.63 2.93 6.79
CA PHE A 21 4.53 3.09 5.35
C PHE A 21 4.71 4.55 5.00
N TRP A 22 5.60 4.86 4.08
CA TRP A 22 5.81 6.23 3.61
C TRP A 22 6.12 6.25 2.13
N TRP A 23 5.86 7.38 1.50
CA TRP A 23 6.21 7.62 0.12
C TRP A 23 6.74 9.02 -0.09
N PHE A 24 7.43 9.19 -1.21
CA PHE A 24 8.03 10.44 -1.62
C PHE A 24 7.15 11.08 -2.69
N ASN A 25 6.63 12.26 -2.40
CA ASN A 25 5.95 13.11 -3.36
C ASN A 25 6.89 14.26 -3.74
N PRO A 26 7.29 14.36 -5.02
CA PRO A 26 8.59 13.99 -5.62
C PRO A 26 9.88 14.36 -4.86
N SER A 27 9.85 15.00 -3.69
CA SER A 27 11.03 15.25 -2.85
C SER A 27 10.72 15.30 -1.35
N GLU A 28 9.45 15.30 -0.97
CA GLU A 28 9.02 15.31 0.42
C GLU A 28 8.53 13.92 0.83
N ARG A 29 9.01 13.42 1.97
CA ARG A 29 8.52 12.20 2.57
C ARG A 29 7.19 12.50 3.26
N SER A 30 6.16 11.74 2.89
CA SER A 30 4.89 11.72 3.61
C SER A 30 4.73 10.36 4.28
N ASP A 31 4.64 10.37 5.61
CA ASP A 31 4.32 9.19 6.42
C ASP A 31 2.81 8.99 6.42
N ALA A 32 2.36 7.77 6.14
CA ALA A 32 0.94 7.45 6.10
C ALA A 32 0.29 7.66 7.48
N ASP A 33 -0.88 8.31 7.53
CA ASP A 33 -1.69 8.41 8.75
C ASP A 33 -2.20 7.03 9.18
N HIS A 34 -2.45 6.19 8.18
CA HIS A 34 -2.87 4.80 8.35
C HIS A 34 -2.10 3.90 7.41
N SER A 35 -1.65 2.76 7.94
CA SER A 35 -0.95 1.70 7.23
C SER A 35 -1.49 0.36 7.69
N VAL A 36 -1.51 -0.61 6.78
CA VAL A 36 -1.88 -1.99 7.10
C VAL A 36 -1.25 -2.96 6.11
N PHE A 37 -0.73 -4.06 6.64
CA PHE A 37 -0.32 -5.23 5.90
C PHE A 37 -1.21 -6.42 6.24
N TYR A 38 -1.80 -7.07 5.24
CA TYR A 38 -2.73 -8.18 5.45
C TYR A 38 -2.73 -9.17 4.27
N ILE A 39 -3.32 -10.35 4.49
CA ILE A 39 -3.61 -11.33 3.42
C ILE A 39 -5.04 -11.13 2.92
N ASP A 40 -5.21 -10.78 1.65
CA ASP A 40 -6.52 -10.77 1.01
C ASP A 40 -6.94 -12.20 0.66
N GLN A 41 -7.82 -12.77 1.49
CA GLN A 41 -8.36 -14.13 1.33
C GLN A 41 -9.51 -14.20 0.32
N ARG A 42 -10.03 -13.05 -0.15
CA ARG A 42 -11.17 -13.01 -1.08
C ARG A 42 -10.78 -13.35 -2.52
N THR A 43 -9.48 -13.33 -2.83
CA THR A 43 -8.93 -13.66 -4.14
C THR A 43 -8.19 -15.00 -4.08
N GLU A 44 -8.33 -15.81 -5.14
CA GLU A 44 -7.51 -17.01 -5.36
C GLU A 44 -6.61 -16.81 -6.59
N PRO A 45 -5.28 -17.02 -6.49
CA PRO A 45 -4.55 -17.31 -5.26
C PRO A 45 -4.62 -16.12 -4.28
N HIS A 46 -4.57 -16.39 -2.98
CA HIS A 46 -4.49 -15.36 -1.94
C HIS A 46 -3.35 -14.38 -2.21
N ARG A 47 -3.50 -13.15 -1.75
CA ARG A 47 -2.56 -12.06 -2.05
C ARG A 47 -2.10 -11.36 -0.80
N TRP A 48 -0.80 -11.05 -0.74
CA TRP A 48 -0.29 -10.08 0.20
C TRP A 48 -0.70 -8.68 -0.24
N VAL A 49 -1.13 -7.85 0.71
CA VAL A 49 -1.50 -6.46 0.43
C VAL A 49 -0.85 -5.54 1.44
N PHE A 50 -0.17 -4.52 0.92
CA PHE A 50 0.28 -3.36 1.66
C PHE A 50 -0.63 -2.20 1.27
N ALA A 51 -1.25 -1.56 2.26
CA ALA A 51 -2.05 -0.39 2.03
C ALA A 51 -1.66 0.73 2.98
N GLY A 52 -1.71 1.97 2.51
CA GLY A 52 -1.49 3.16 3.31
C GLY A 52 -2.31 4.34 2.81
N SER A 53 -2.65 5.27 3.69
CA SER A 53 -3.40 6.49 3.33
C SER A 53 -2.97 7.72 4.11
N LEU A 54 -3.19 8.88 3.52
CA LEU A 54 -3.16 10.22 4.13
C LEU A 54 -4.56 10.82 4.08
N GLY A 55 -4.95 11.47 5.16
CA GLY A 55 -6.26 12.10 5.29
C GLY A 55 -7.40 11.08 5.41
N SER A 56 -8.62 11.59 5.22
CA SER A 56 -9.85 10.81 5.32
C SER A 56 -10.52 10.74 3.96
N GLU A 57 -11.12 9.62 3.59
CA GLU A 57 -11.90 9.49 2.34
C GLU A 57 -13.17 10.38 2.30
N PHE A 58 -13.43 11.10 3.39
CA PHE A 58 -14.51 12.07 3.55
C PHE A 58 -14.00 13.53 3.65
N ALA A 59 -12.68 13.74 3.57
CA ALA A 59 -12.08 15.07 3.70
C ALA A 59 -10.83 15.24 2.81
N LEU A 60 -10.81 16.34 2.04
CA LEU A 60 -9.64 16.71 1.24
C LEU A 60 -8.53 17.33 2.11
N PRO A 61 -7.26 17.03 1.79
CA PRO A 61 -6.83 16.08 0.76
C PRO A 61 -6.86 14.62 1.24
N PHE A 62 -7.33 13.72 0.37
CA PHE A 62 -7.26 12.27 0.59
C PHE A 62 -6.31 11.62 -0.41
N PHE A 63 -5.42 10.75 0.07
CA PHE A 63 -4.55 9.93 -0.76
C PHE A 63 -4.46 8.52 -0.19
N ALA A 64 -4.49 7.51 -1.05
CA ALA A 64 -4.30 6.13 -0.65
C ALA A 64 -3.48 5.35 -1.67
N LEU A 65 -2.72 4.40 -1.16
CA LEU A 65 -1.86 3.50 -1.91
C LEU A 65 -2.17 2.07 -1.53
N ARG A 66 -2.22 1.20 -2.54
CA ARG A 66 -2.38 -0.25 -2.35
C ARG A 66 -1.45 -1.00 -3.30
N LEU A 67 -0.53 -1.74 -2.72
CA LEU A 67 0.31 -2.73 -3.39
C LEU A 67 -0.23 -4.11 -3.09
N SER A 68 -0.50 -4.91 -4.12
CA SER A 68 -0.94 -6.29 -3.95
C SER A 68 -0.10 -7.23 -4.78
N MET A 69 0.40 -8.31 -4.20
CA MET A 69 1.21 -9.33 -4.86
C MET A 69 0.68 -10.73 -4.55
N PRO A 70 0.91 -11.73 -5.42
CA PRO A 70 0.59 -13.11 -5.09
C PRO A 70 1.23 -13.53 -3.77
N ARG A 71 0.50 -14.30 -2.96
CA ARG A 71 1.04 -14.87 -1.73
C ARG A 71 2.19 -15.82 -2.10
N SER A 72 3.40 -15.37 -1.85
CA SER A 72 4.60 -16.19 -1.93
C SER A 72 5.29 -16.16 -0.57
N GLU A 73 6.10 -17.18 -0.29
CA GLU A 73 6.97 -17.18 0.88
C GLU A 73 7.94 -16.01 0.79
N LEU A 74 7.88 -15.13 1.79
CA LEU A 74 8.90 -14.11 2.00
C LEU A 74 10.15 -14.84 2.52
N THR A 75 11.31 -14.49 1.99
CA THR A 75 12.57 -15.12 2.36
C THR A 75 13.55 -14.07 2.86
N ASP A 76 14.62 -14.52 3.52
CA ASP A 76 15.69 -13.66 4.03
C ASP A 76 16.51 -12.95 2.95
N TYR A 77 16.24 -13.25 1.68
CA TYR A 77 16.89 -12.60 0.54
C TYR A 77 15.95 -11.57 -0.09
N PRO A 78 16.47 -10.40 -0.49
CA PRO A 78 15.67 -9.42 -1.22
C PRO A 78 15.02 -10.03 -2.45
N LYS A 79 13.68 -9.97 -2.49
CA LYS A 79 12.88 -10.45 -3.62
C LYS A 79 12.20 -9.26 -4.28
N THR A 80 12.34 -9.19 -5.61
CA THR A 80 11.72 -8.13 -6.41
C THR A 80 10.54 -8.70 -7.18
N PHE A 81 9.39 -8.03 -7.06
CA PHE A 81 8.17 -8.31 -7.77
C PHE A 81 7.89 -7.19 -8.74
N THR A 82 7.40 -7.54 -9.92
CA THR A 82 6.98 -6.63 -10.98
C THR A 82 5.57 -6.97 -11.45
N GLN A 83 5.02 -6.16 -12.36
CA GLN A 83 3.74 -6.48 -12.99
C GLN A 83 3.70 -7.87 -13.64
N LYS A 84 4.83 -8.38 -14.15
CA LYS A 84 4.93 -9.74 -14.74
C LYS A 84 4.76 -10.84 -13.69
N ASP A 85 5.14 -10.55 -12.45
CA ASP A 85 4.98 -11.43 -11.29
C ASP A 85 3.59 -11.30 -10.65
N GLY A 86 2.68 -10.55 -11.31
CA GLY A 86 1.34 -10.30 -10.82
C GLY A 86 1.25 -9.19 -9.78
N LEU A 87 2.27 -8.34 -9.60
CA LEU A 87 2.18 -7.16 -8.75
C LEU A 87 1.15 -6.17 -9.32
N VAL A 88 0.27 -5.68 -8.46
CA VAL A 88 -0.73 -4.65 -8.77
C VAL A 88 -0.48 -3.47 -7.86
N PHE A 89 -0.41 -2.28 -8.46
CA PHE A 89 -0.27 -1.01 -7.76
C PHE A 89 -1.49 -0.15 -8.05
N ILE A 90 -2.12 0.35 -7.00
CA ILE A 90 -3.29 1.21 -7.08
C ILE A 90 -3.00 2.47 -6.28
N TYR A 91 -3.26 3.61 -6.89
CA TYR A 91 -3.25 4.92 -6.25
C TYR A 91 -4.65 5.50 -6.31
N SER A 92 -5.15 5.97 -5.19
CA SER A 92 -6.45 6.62 -5.10
C SER A 92 -6.31 8.00 -4.47
N TYR A 93 -7.06 8.97 -4.95
CA TYR A 93 -7.04 10.34 -4.40
C TYR A 93 -8.43 10.97 -4.46
N GLY A 94 -8.68 11.87 -3.51
CA GLY A 94 -9.90 12.66 -3.46
C GLY A 94 -9.85 13.82 -4.47
N VAL A 95 -10.96 14.04 -5.17
CA VAL A 95 -11.17 15.16 -6.09
C VAL A 95 -12.40 15.93 -5.64
N GLU A 96 -12.27 17.25 -5.56
CA GLU A 96 -13.40 18.14 -5.30
C GLU A 96 -14.31 18.16 -6.54
N VAL A 97 -15.56 17.75 -6.38
CA VAL A 97 -16.53 17.70 -7.50
C VAL A 97 -17.14 19.08 -7.76
N ALA A 98 -17.29 19.89 -6.71
CA ALA A 98 -17.67 21.30 -6.74
C ALA A 98 -17.29 21.95 -5.40
N PRO A 99 -17.13 23.29 -5.32
CA PRO A 99 -16.81 23.99 -4.07
C PRO A 99 -17.73 23.57 -2.92
N GLY A 100 -17.18 22.90 -1.91
CA GLY A 100 -17.94 22.45 -0.72
C GLY A 100 -18.88 21.25 -0.93
N HIS A 101 -18.77 20.53 -2.05
CA HIS A 101 -19.50 19.29 -2.32
C HIS A 101 -18.63 18.05 -2.10
N PRO A 102 -19.22 16.89 -1.75
CA PRO A 102 -18.48 15.70 -1.34
C PRO A 102 -17.52 15.19 -2.42
N GLU A 103 -16.49 14.53 -1.93
CA GLU A 103 -15.37 14.02 -2.71
C GLU A 103 -15.75 12.89 -3.66
N LYS A 104 -15.21 12.95 -4.87
CA LYS A 104 -15.10 11.79 -5.74
C LYS A 104 -13.72 11.18 -5.54
N ILE A 105 -13.67 9.90 -5.23
CA ILE A 105 -12.41 9.15 -5.21
C ILE A 105 -12.10 8.72 -6.64
N GLU A 106 -10.97 9.19 -7.16
CA GLU A 106 -10.40 8.68 -8.40
C GLU A 106 -9.36 7.61 -8.09
N THR A 107 -9.21 6.65 -9.01
CA THR A 107 -8.31 5.51 -8.84
C THR A 107 -7.51 5.30 -10.12
N ILE A 108 -6.20 5.27 -9.98
CA ILE A 108 -5.23 5.09 -11.05
C ILE A 108 -4.45 3.81 -10.80
N TYR A 109 -4.28 3.03 -11.86
CA TYR A 109 -3.39 1.88 -11.84
C TYR A 109 -1.97 2.33 -12.15
N GLY A 110 -1.06 1.89 -11.29
CA GLY A 110 0.36 2.13 -11.46
C GLY A 110 0.92 1.43 -12.70
N HIS A 111 1.79 2.12 -13.43
CA HIS A 111 2.53 1.58 -14.55
C HIS A 111 3.94 1.18 -14.16
N ALA A 112 4.37 0.02 -14.68
CA ALA A 112 5.66 -0.57 -14.38
C ALA A 112 5.96 -0.62 -12.86
N PRO A 113 5.01 -1.08 -12.03
CA PRO A 113 5.26 -1.18 -10.60
C PRO A 113 6.37 -2.19 -10.33
N LYS A 114 7.20 -1.86 -9.35
CA LYS A 114 8.20 -2.74 -8.79
C LYS A 114 8.18 -2.63 -7.28
N LEU A 115 8.29 -3.77 -6.62
CA LEU A 115 8.27 -3.91 -5.17
C LEU A 115 9.44 -4.80 -4.78
N THR A 116 10.35 -4.32 -3.96
CA THR A 116 11.44 -5.12 -3.39
C THR A 116 11.16 -5.33 -1.91
N VAL A 117 11.14 -6.59 -1.47
CA VAL A 117 10.87 -6.98 -0.08
C VAL A 117 12.05 -7.78 0.46
N CYS A 118 12.45 -7.50 1.69
CA CYS A 118 13.49 -8.22 2.42
C CYS A 118 12.96 -8.58 3.81
N LEU A 119 12.85 -9.88 4.10
CA LEU A 119 12.54 -10.38 5.44
C LEU A 119 13.83 -10.54 6.24
N ASN A 120 13.77 -10.30 7.54
CA ASN A 120 14.79 -10.72 8.49
C ASN A 120 14.12 -11.69 9.47
N SER A 121 14.24 -12.99 9.18
CA SER A 121 13.66 -14.08 9.96
C SER A 121 14.10 -14.09 11.42
N MET A 122 15.32 -13.63 11.73
CA MET A 122 15.80 -13.56 13.12
C MET A 122 15.03 -12.54 13.97
N THR A 123 14.51 -11.49 13.33
CA THR A 123 13.79 -10.39 14.01
C THR A 123 12.31 -10.37 13.70
N ASN A 124 11.85 -11.25 12.81
CA ASN A 124 10.50 -11.26 12.24
C ASN A 124 10.06 -9.89 11.69
N LYS A 125 10.99 -9.19 11.03
CA LYS A 125 10.74 -7.87 10.44
C LYS A 125 10.91 -7.93 8.94
N ALA A 126 9.97 -7.33 8.21
CA ALA A 126 10.15 -7.07 6.78
C ALA A 126 10.42 -5.60 6.53
N THR A 127 11.28 -5.34 5.56
CA THR A 127 11.47 -4.01 4.98
C THR A 127 11.29 -4.12 3.48
N GLY A 128 10.92 -3.01 2.85
CA GLY A 128 10.91 -2.98 1.41
C GLY A 128 10.71 -1.60 0.84
N SER A 129 10.85 -1.54 -0.47
CA SER A 129 10.68 -0.33 -1.25
C SER A 129 9.82 -0.61 -2.46
N PHE A 130 9.14 0.41 -2.94
CA PHE A 130 8.38 0.34 -4.17
C PHE A 130 8.67 1.54 -5.06
N GLU A 131 8.56 1.31 -6.36
CA GLU A 131 8.62 2.33 -7.39
C GLU A 131 7.53 2.07 -8.43
N CYS A 132 6.90 3.13 -8.90
CA CYS A 132 5.83 3.06 -9.89
C CYS A 132 5.73 4.38 -10.66
N VAL A 133 5.17 4.34 -11.86
CA VAL A 133 4.77 5.54 -12.61
C VAL A 133 3.25 5.69 -12.57
N ILE A 134 2.75 6.81 -12.06
CA ILE A 134 1.32 7.12 -12.09
C ILE A 134 1.05 7.94 -13.37
N ARG A 135 0.30 7.38 -14.34
CA ARG A 135 -0.04 8.12 -15.55
C ARG A 135 -1.08 9.19 -15.21
N ASP A 136 -0.79 10.40 -15.69
CA ASP A 136 -1.44 11.67 -15.34
C ASP A 136 -1.11 12.15 -13.91
N PRO A 137 0.06 12.80 -13.71
CA PRO A 137 0.90 13.48 -14.71
C PRO A 137 2.07 12.65 -15.29
N GLY A 138 2.11 11.32 -15.09
CA GLY A 138 3.29 10.51 -15.46
C GLY A 138 4.42 10.61 -14.43
N GLN A 139 4.07 10.93 -13.19
CA GLN A 139 5.03 11.17 -12.12
C GLN A 139 5.55 9.86 -11.55
N PRO A 140 6.88 9.76 -11.30
CA PRO A 140 7.42 8.67 -10.52
C PRO A 140 6.93 8.80 -9.08
N LEU A 141 6.40 7.71 -8.54
CA LEU A 141 6.08 7.57 -7.14
C LEU A 141 6.98 6.48 -6.56
N GLN A 142 7.64 6.81 -5.46
CA GLN A 142 8.52 5.90 -4.75
C GLN A 142 8.15 5.90 -3.27
N GLY A 143 8.39 4.80 -2.58
CA GLY A 143 8.19 4.74 -1.15
C GLY A 143 8.81 3.51 -0.55
N GLU A 144 8.68 3.42 0.77
CA GLU A 144 9.24 2.33 1.55
C GLU A 144 8.27 1.93 2.65
N PHE A 145 8.49 0.73 3.19
CA PHE A 145 7.73 0.24 4.31
C PHE A 145 8.61 -0.56 5.26
N ARG A 146 8.16 -0.65 6.51
CA ARG A 146 8.68 -1.55 7.54
C ARG A 146 7.51 -2.23 8.22
N LEU A 147 7.61 -3.54 8.36
CA LEU A 147 6.61 -4.36 9.04
C LEU A 147 7.31 -5.10 10.19
N SER A 148 6.57 -5.25 11.28
CA SER A 148 6.92 -6.19 12.36
C SER A 148 5.79 -7.22 12.44
N PHE A 149 6.11 -8.46 12.12
CA PHE A 149 5.15 -9.56 12.22
C PHE A 149 5.09 -10.05 13.67
N ASP A 150 3.92 -10.47 14.11
CA ASP A 150 3.79 -11.17 15.40
C ASP A 150 4.44 -12.55 15.29
N ASP A 151 4.87 -13.13 16.43
CA ASP A 151 5.58 -14.43 16.53
C ASP A 151 4.82 -15.64 15.95
N SER A 152 3.64 -15.41 15.37
CA SER A 152 2.74 -16.41 14.77
C SER A 152 2.90 -16.58 13.26
N PHE A 153 3.87 -15.88 12.65
CA PHE A 153 4.00 -15.72 11.20
C PHE A 153 4.85 -16.81 10.52
#